data_AF-A0A9W3SD50-F1
#
_entry.id   AF-A0A9W3SD50-F1
#
_cell.length_a   1.000
_cell.length_b   1.000
_cell.length_c   1.000
_cell.angle_alpha   90.00
_cell.angle_beta   90.00
_cell.angle_gamma   90.00
#
_symmetry.space_group_name_H-M   'P 1'
#
loop_
_entity.id
_entity.type
_entity.pdbx_description
1 polymer ?
#
loop_
_entity_poly.entity_id
_entity_poly.type
_entity_poly.pdbx_seq_one_letter_code
_entity_poly.pdbx_strand_id
1 'polypeptide(L)'
;MVSIFRENTKRILLSLVTNPILIIVYGIFCYELALYCKYGRMNYNIYILLLCIVLFISITTFTTIRVIKNREYESKKLTNSIAWRSISIIIIVVITSFYGMQIYKSAINYNGKLAWFIEKLKHERSVKLKHNNIYKSGVEGIFEDINKKYPLPKKLYMATDFDLTFHSDGTITAFDTFVYGKNDDGKEETYLISYNKKKSEDITIIRDGYAKPDYNDDKLVEPLIETVKAIPVKQTVRKWNESKYGLIYYGKRNWGSNTEGIINITEDGKGQSLKKAASDIIGYTVSIFVPGKEQELVPARYNLISEASWSKSKTPPKEDMLKEKKQQDLKNEKEQFFLSKEVGYKLNMTDKALGSAFYSLSKTSDEGKTWEVINPDPFNGGLVVYQESLL
;
A
#
# COMPACT_ATOMS: atom_id res chain seq x y z
N MET A 1 48.52 15.67 -11.19
CA MET A 1 47.59 15.78 -10.03
C MET A 1 47.18 14.42 -9.47
N VAL A 2 46.85 13.43 -10.32
CA VAL A 2 46.46 12.07 -9.90
C VAL A 2 47.61 11.25 -9.28
N SER A 3 48.85 11.40 -9.76
CA SER A 3 50.02 10.66 -9.23
C SER A 3 50.42 11.06 -7.80
N ILE A 4 50.38 12.37 -7.50
CA ILE A 4 50.69 12.94 -6.16
C ILE A 4 49.67 12.48 -5.11
N PHE A 5 48.43 12.27 -5.51
CA PHE A 5 47.36 11.78 -4.64
C PHE A 5 47.56 10.32 -4.25
N ARG A 6 48.00 9.49 -5.21
CA ARG A 6 48.23 8.04 -5.02
C ARG A 6 49.37 7.75 -4.03
N GLU A 7 50.43 8.55 -4.06
CA GLU A 7 51.59 8.40 -3.17
C GLU A 7 51.27 8.78 -1.71
N ASN A 8 50.37 9.74 -1.50
CA ASN A 8 50.00 10.24 -0.16
C ASN A 8 48.71 9.64 0.41
N THR A 9 48.01 8.76 -0.32
CA THR A 9 46.66 8.28 0.06
C THR A 9 46.64 7.64 1.45
N LYS A 10 47.62 6.79 1.77
CA LYS A 10 47.72 6.14 3.08
C LYS A 10 47.90 7.15 4.22
N ARG A 11 48.71 8.20 3.99
CA ARG A 11 48.98 9.26 4.98
C ARG A 11 47.76 10.13 5.20
N ILE A 12 47.03 10.47 4.13
CA ILE A 12 45.77 11.22 4.18
C ILE A 12 44.71 10.41 4.94
N LEU A 13 44.51 9.15 4.58
CA LEU A 13 43.53 8.27 5.22
C LEU A 13 43.83 8.08 6.71
N LEU A 14 45.09 7.85 7.07
CA LEU A 14 45.49 7.73 8.47
C LEU A 14 45.25 9.04 9.24
N SER A 15 45.61 10.19 8.66
CA SER A 15 45.37 11.51 9.27
C SER A 15 43.89 11.80 9.47
N LEU A 16 43.02 11.30 8.59
CA LEU A 16 41.57 11.43 8.69
C LEU A 16 41.00 10.57 9.82
N VAL A 17 41.32 9.27 9.81
CA VAL A 17 40.81 8.29 10.78
C VAL A 17 41.26 8.63 12.22
N THR A 18 42.39 9.32 12.38
CA THR A 18 42.87 9.77 13.70
C THR A 18 42.40 11.15 14.13
N ASN A 19 41.64 11.85 13.28
CA ASN A 19 41.18 13.21 13.58
C ASN A 19 39.99 13.14 14.57
N PRO A 20 40.14 13.62 15.82
CA PRO A 20 39.08 13.53 16.83
C PRO A 20 37.80 14.27 16.42
N ILE A 21 37.91 15.39 15.68
CA ILE A 21 36.75 16.13 15.18
C ILE A 21 35.97 15.29 14.18
N LEU A 22 36.68 14.60 13.28
CA LEU A 22 36.05 13.70 12.30
C LEU A 22 35.33 12.55 12.99
N ILE A 23 35.94 11.95 14.03
CA ILE A 23 35.33 10.85 14.79
C ILE A 23 34.05 11.32 15.50
N ILE A 24 34.04 12.52 16.10
CA ILE A 24 32.85 13.09 16.74
C ILE A 24 31.74 13.33 15.71
N VAL A 25 32.06 13.98 14.59
CA VAL A 25 31.09 14.21 13.50
C VAL A 25 30.55 12.88 12.97
N TYR A 26 31.39 11.85 12.87
CA TYR A 26 30.99 10.50 12.47
C TYR A 26 30.05 9.83 13.48
N GLY A 27 30.33 9.93 14.77
CA GLY A 27 29.43 9.44 15.81
C GLY A 27 28.05 10.09 15.73
N ILE A 28 27.99 11.42 15.59
CA ILE A 28 26.74 12.17 15.45
C ILE A 28 26.00 11.74 14.17
N PHE A 29 26.71 11.62 13.04
CA PHE A 29 26.13 11.16 11.79
C PHE A 29 25.51 9.76 11.92
N CYS A 30 26.22 8.79 12.50
CA CYS A 30 25.71 7.43 12.69
C CYS A 30 24.50 7.38 13.63
N TYR A 31 24.52 8.18 14.70
CA TYR A 31 23.39 8.32 15.62
C TYR A 31 22.15 8.86 14.93
N GLU A 32 22.28 9.99 14.23
CA GLU A 32 21.16 10.63 13.55
C GLU A 32 20.63 9.78 12.39
N LEU A 33 21.52 9.06 11.69
CA LEU A 33 21.15 8.11 10.65
C LEU A 33 20.35 6.94 11.23
N ALA A 34 20.79 6.36 12.35
CA ALA A 34 20.06 5.28 13.02
C ALA A 34 18.66 5.73 13.48
N LEU A 35 18.54 6.93 14.06
CA LEU A 35 17.26 7.53 14.42
C LEU A 35 16.38 7.78 13.19
N TYR A 36 16.97 8.26 12.10
CA TYR A 36 16.24 8.47 10.84
C TYR A 36 15.73 7.16 10.27
N CYS A 37 16.56 6.12 10.20
CA CYS A 37 16.16 4.79 9.73
C CYS A 37 15.05 4.18 10.61
N LYS A 38 15.09 4.39 11.93
CA LYS A 38 14.09 3.86 12.85
C LYS A 38 12.78 4.62 12.80
N TYR A 39 12.82 5.95 12.92
CA TYR A 39 11.65 6.80 13.16
C TYR A 39 11.21 7.66 11.96
N GLY A 40 12.05 7.83 10.93
CA GLY A 40 11.73 8.62 9.73
C GLY A 40 11.52 10.11 10.00
N ARG A 41 12.15 10.67 11.04
CA ARG A 41 12.05 12.09 11.45
C ARG A 41 12.73 13.01 10.43
N MET A 42 12.08 13.29 9.30
CA MET A 42 12.64 14.11 8.22
C MET A 42 13.03 15.53 8.67
N ASN A 43 12.22 16.21 9.48
CA ASN A 43 12.36 17.66 9.69
C ASN A 43 13.57 18.09 10.54
N TYR A 44 14.21 17.19 11.28
CA TYR A 44 15.34 17.54 12.17
C TYR A 44 16.60 16.77 11.79
N ASN A 45 16.49 15.45 11.65
CA ASN A 45 17.63 14.58 11.39
C ASN A 45 18.28 14.87 10.03
N ILE A 46 17.50 15.24 8.99
CA ILE A 46 18.06 15.51 7.66
C ILE A 46 18.98 16.73 7.67
N TYR A 47 18.64 17.80 8.38
CA TYR A 47 19.50 18.99 8.46
C TYR A 47 20.82 18.68 9.17
N ILE A 48 20.78 17.87 10.23
CA ILE A 48 22.01 17.45 10.93
C ILE A 48 22.84 16.52 10.06
N LEU A 49 22.22 15.58 9.34
CA LEU A 49 22.92 14.71 8.39
C LEU A 49 23.59 15.52 7.27
N LEU A 50 22.89 16.52 6.71
CA LEU A 50 23.46 17.44 5.71
C LEU A 50 24.63 18.25 6.29
N LEU A 51 24.49 18.78 7.50
CA LEU A 51 25.58 19.49 8.18
C LEU A 51 26.79 18.58 8.39
N CYS A 52 26.58 17.33 8.81
CA CYS A 52 27.66 16.36 8.95
C CYS A 52 28.36 16.08 7.62
N ILE A 53 27.61 15.94 6.51
CA ILE A 53 28.16 15.75 5.17
C ILE A 53 29.04 16.95 4.76
N VAL A 54 28.58 18.18 4.99
CA VAL A 54 29.36 19.39 4.70
C VAL A 54 30.64 19.44 5.56
N LEU A 55 30.55 19.09 6.84
CA LEU A 55 31.72 19.00 7.73
C LEU A 55 32.71 17.91 7.28
N PHE A 56 32.24 16.74 6.83
CA PHE A 56 33.09 15.71 6.25
C PHE A 56 33.86 16.23 5.03
N ILE A 57 33.18 16.92 4.11
CA ILE A 57 33.82 17.50 2.91
C ILE A 57 34.85 18.58 3.32
N SER A 58 34.51 19.44 4.28
CA SER A 58 35.43 20.47 4.78
C SER A 58 36.67 19.89 5.46
N ILE A 59 36.49 18.90 6.35
CA ILE A 59 37.60 18.25 7.06
C ILE A 59 38.49 17.47 6.08
N THR A 60 37.90 16.77 5.10
CA THR A 60 38.65 16.00 4.09
C THR A 60 39.46 16.89 3.17
N THR A 61 38.88 17.99 2.68
CA THR A 61 39.60 18.98 1.86
C THR A 61 40.72 19.65 2.65
N PHE A 62 40.45 20.11 3.88
CA PHE A 62 41.44 20.75 4.75
C PHE A 62 42.61 19.82 5.10
N THR A 63 42.33 18.59 5.51
CA THR A 63 43.37 17.60 5.83
C THR A 63 44.20 17.23 4.62
N THR A 64 43.58 17.07 3.45
CA THR A 64 44.28 16.81 2.18
C THR A 64 45.24 17.96 1.85
N ILE A 65 44.78 19.21 1.88
CA ILE A 65 45.61 20.40 1.63
C ILE A 65 46.77 20.45 2.62
N ARG A 66 46.51 20.19 3.90
CA ARG A 66 47.53 20.19 4.95
C ARG A 66 48.60 19.12 4.73
N VAL A 67 48.22 17.90 4.36
CA VAL A 67 49.15 16.79 4.12
C VAL A 67 49.99 17.03 2.85
N ILE A 68 49.42 17.64 1.81
CA ILE A 68 50.15 17.97 0.58
C ILE A 68 51.12 19.13 0.80
N LYS A 69 50.70 20.18 1.53
CA LYS A 69 51.49 21.40 1.76
C LYS A 69 52.60 21.21 2.79
N ASN A 70 52.37 20.44 3.85
CA ASN A 70 53.36 20.20 4.91
C ASN A 70 54.16 18.91 4.65
N ARG A 71 55.01 18.89 3.61
CA ARG A 71 55.98 17.80 3.43
C ARG A 71 57.00 17.69 4.57
N GLU A 72 57.15 18.71 5.41
CA GLU A 72 58.28 18.85 6.34
C GLU A 72 57.93 19.25 7.80
N TYR A 73 56.68 19.13 8.23
CA TYR A 73 56.31 19.49 9.61
C TYR A 73 55.88 18.26 10.43
N GLU A 74 56.85 17.63 11.10
CA GLU A 74 56.67 16.66 12.19
C GLU A 74 55.97 17.36 13.37
N SER A 75 54.63 17.41 13.37
CA SER A 75 53.89 17.93 14.51
C SER A 75 53.91 16.91 15.65
N LYS A 76 54.86 17.09 16.56
CA LYS A 76 55.00 16.41 17.85
C LYS A 76 53.84 16.79 18.78
N LYS A 77 52.68 16.12 18.72
CA LYS A 77 51.62 16.25 19.76
C LYS A 77 50.53 15.17 19.66
N LEU A 78 50.56 14.21 20.60
CA LEU A 78 49.53 13.20 20.98
C LEU A 78 48.97 12.24 19.89
N THR A 79 48.63 12.76 18.72
CA THR A 79 47.94 12.08 17.60
C THR A 79 48.83 11.17 16.74
N ASN A 80 50.16 11.28 16.86
CA ASN A 80 51.11 10.48 16.08
C ASN A 80 51.53 9.17 16.79
N SER A 81 51.07 8.95 18.02
CA SER A 81 51.37 7.72 18.76
C SER A 81 50.62 6.52 18.18
N ILE A 82 51.28 5.37 18.10
CA ILE A 82 50.67 4.11 17.67
C ILE A 82 49.42 3.79 18.53
N ALA A 83 49.48 4.10 19.84
CA ALA A 83 48.37 3.95 20.76
C ALA A 83 47.13 4.77 20.35
N TRP A 84 47.28 6.07 20.04
CA TRP A 84 46.16 6.91 19.62
C TRP A 84 45.55 6.45 18.29
N ARG A 85 46.38 5.97 17.36
CA ARG A 85 45.91 5.39 16.09
C ARG A 85 45.02 4.18 16.33
N SER A 86 45.47 3.26 17.18
CA SER A 86 44.69 2.07 17.54
C SER A 86 43.38 2.43 18.25
N ILE A 87 43.43 3.37 19.22
CA ILE A 87 42.22 3.83 19.94
C ILE A 87 41.20 4.45 18.98
N SER A 88 41.65 5.33 18.08
CA SER A 88 40.78 5.99 17.10
C SER A 88 40.07 4.98 16.20
N ILE A 89 40.80 3.97 15.72
CA ILE A 89 40.23 2.88 14.89
C ILE A 89 39.22 2.07 15.70
N ILE A 90 39.55 1.70 16.94
CA ILE A 90 38.63 0.95 17.82
C ILE A 90 37.33 1.75 18.04
N ILE A 91 37.42 3.06 18.31
CA ILE A 91 36.24 3.91 18.50
C ILE A 91 35.35 3.90 17.25
N ILE A 92 35.93 4.08 16.06
CA ILE A 92 35.16 4.03 14.80
C ILE A 92 34.50 2.66 14.63
N VAL A 93 35.23 1.57 14.87
CA VAL A 93 34.69 0.19 14.77
C VAL A 93 33.53 -0.01 15.74
N VAL A 94 33.63 0.47 16.98
CA VAL A 94 32.58 0.39 18.00
C VAL A 94 31.35 1.19 17.59
N ILE A 95 31.52 2.45 17.16
CA ILE A 95 30.44 3.31 16.67
C ILE A 95 29.72 2.64 15.48
N THR A 96 30.50 2.17 14.51
CA THR A 96 29.99 1.52 13.29
C THR A 96 29.19 0.27 13.65
N SER A 97 29.74 -0.59 14.51
CA SER A 97 29.10 -1.84 14.90
C SER A 97 27.79 -1.60 15.66
N PHE A 98 27.82 -0.65 16.61
CA PHE A 98 26.66 -0.32 17.43
C PHE A 98 25.51 0.28 16.62
N TYR A 99 25.76 1.35 15.86
CA TYR A 99 24.71 1.99 15.06
C TYR A 99 24.36 1.19 13.81
N GLY A 100 25.32 0.47 13.22
CA GLY A 100 25.09 -0.45 12.11
C GLY A 100 24.11 -1.56 12.51
N MET A 101 24.23 -2.12 13.71
CA MET A 101 23.25 -3.08 14.23
C MET A 101 21.85 -2.48 14.40
N GLN A 102 21.74 -1.22 14.83
CA GLN A 102 20.44 -0.54 14.95
C GLN A 102 19.78 -0.25 13.60
N ILE A 103 20.57 0.17 12.61
CA ILE A 103 20.09 0.39 11.23
C ILE A 103 19.63 -0.95 10.63
N TYR A 104 20.44 -2.02 10.79
CA TYR A 104 20.07 -3.36 10.36
C TYR A 104 18.74 -3.80 10.97
N LYS A 105 18.58 -3.67 12.30
CA LYS A 105 17.31 -3.98 12.96
C LYS A 105 16.15 -3.17 12.40
N SER A 106 16.36 -1.89 12.08
CA SER A 106 15.33 -1.00 11.50
C SER A 106 14.95 -1.36 10.05
N ALA A 107 15.79 -2.11 9.34
CA ALA A 107 15.55 -2.60 7.99
C ALA A 107 14.79 -3.94 7.96
N ILE A 108 14.79 -4.69 9.06
CA ILE A 108 13.99 -5.91 9.20
C ILE A 108 12.50 -5.53 9.15
N ASN A 109 11.69 -6.36 8.48
CA ASN A 109 10.24 -6.14 8.33
C ASN A 109 9.59 -5.70 9.65
N TYR A 110 8.77 -4.63 9.55
CA TYR A 110 8.00 -4.04 10.65
C TYR A 110 8.80 -3.41 11.81
N ASN A 111 10.13 -3.32 11.74
CA ASN A 111 10.96 -2.81 12.85
C ASN A 111 11.36 -1.32 12.74
N GLY A 112 11.05 -0.65 11.63
CA GLY A 112 11.38 0.77 11.47
C GLY A 112 10.91 1.37 10.16
N LYS A 113 11.03 2.70 10.03
CA LYS A 113 10.68 3.42 8.79
C LYS A 113 11.53 2.99 7.59
N LEU A 114 12.77 2.54 7.82
CA LEU A 114 13.63 1.99 6.78
C LEU A 114 13.05 0.70 6.18
N ALA A 115 12.51 -0.21 6.99
CA ALA A 115 11.84 -1.41 6.49
C ALA A 115 10.67 -1.05 5.55
N TRP A 116 9.82 -0.09 5.95
CA TRP A 116 8.72 0.40 5.11
C TRP A 116 9.21 1.08 3.83
N PHE A 117 10.31 1.82 3.88
CA PHE A 117 10.90 2.43 2.69
C PHE A 117 11.43 1.38 1.71
N ILE A 118 12.10 0.34 2.22
CA ILE A 118 12.58 -0.79 1.41
C ILE A 118 11.39 -1.55 0.80
N GLU A 119 10.36 -1.82 1.59
CA GLU A 119 9.13 -2.49 1.13
C GLU A 119 8.46 -1.71 0.00
N LYS A 120 8.28 -0.40 0.19
CA LYS A 120 7.74 0.52 -0.82
C LYS A 120 8.58 0.49 -2.10
N LEU A 121 9.90 0.59 -1.99
CA LEU A 121 10.79 0.53 -3.16
C LEU A 121 10.67 -0.80 -3.91
N LYS A 122 10.57 -1.91 -3.18
CA LYS A 122 10.54 -3.25 -3.77
C LYS A 122 9.21 -3.52 -4.47
N HIS A 123 8.09 -3.17 -3.84
CA HIS A 123 6.76 -3.65 -4.22
C HIS A 123 5.83 -2.57 -4.80
N GLU A 124 6.04 -1.29 -4.50
CA GLU A 124 5.15 -0.21 -4.96
C GLU A 124 5.56 0.36 -6.32
N ARG A 125 4.59 0.61 -7.18
CA ARG A 125 4.75 1.20 -8.51
C ARG A 125 3.72 2.32 -8.72
N SER A 126 4.10 3.32 -9.51
CA SER A 126 3.25 4.47 -9.86
C SER A 126 2.96 4.54 -11.36
N VAL A 127 1.71 4.84 -11.71
CA VAL A 127 1.21 5.02 -13.09
C VAL A 127 0.32 6.25 -13.15
N LYS A 128 0.52 7.12 -14.15
CA LYS A 128 -0.36 8.28 -14.35
C LYS A 128 -1.74 7.84 -14.84
N LEU A 129 -2.80 8.30 -14.18
CA LEU A 129 -4.19 8.11 -14.63
C LEU A 129 -4.51 9.10 -15.77
N LYS A 130 -4.48 8.61 -17.02
CA LYS A 130 -4.86 9.39 -18.21
C LYS A 130 -6.36 9.29 -18.46
N HIS A 131 -6.91 8.10 -18.26
CA HIS A 131 -8.33 7.80 -18.40
C HIS A 131 -9.08 8.14 -17.10
N ASN A 132 -9.05 9.41 -16.72
CA ASN A 132 -9.58 9.90 -15.45
C ASN A 132 -11.08 10.21 -15.44
N ASN A 133 -11.82 9.86 -16.50
CA ASN A 133 -13.25 10.16 -16.61
C ASN A 133 -14.07 8.93 -16.98
N ILE A 134 -14.90 8.46 -16.06
CA ILE A 134 -15.68 7.22 -16.20
C ILE A 134 -16.71 7.29 -17.33
N TYR A 135 -17.17 8.47 -17.73
CA TYR A 135 -18.13 8.60 -18.84
C TYR A 135 -17.49 8.39 -20.21
N LYS A 136 -16.15 8.51 -20.30
CA LYS A 136 -15.42 8.41 -21.57
C LYS A 136 -14.78 7.03 -21.74
N SER A 137 -14.08 6.58 -20.72
CA SER A 137 -13.23 5.39 -20.78
C SER A 137 -13.69 4.25 -19.87
N GLY A 138 -14.80 4.44 -19.13
CA GLY A 138 -15.26 3.47 -18.15
C GLY A 138 -14.17 3.15 -17.11
N VAL A 139 -14.24 1.92 -16.58
CA VAL A 139 -13.17 1.34 -15.75
C VAL A 139 -12.07 0.69 -16.60
N GLU A 140 -12.36 0.33 -17.86
CA GLU A 140 -11.39 -0.24 -18.82
C GLU A 140 -10.13 0.63 -18.92
N GLY A 141 -10.31 1.94 -19.07
CA GLY A 141 -9.20 2.88 -19.20
C GLY A 141 -8.24 2.90 -18.00
N ILE A 142 -8.70 2.54 -16.79
CA ILE A 142 -7.84 2.40 -15.61
C ILE A 142 -6.88 1.22 -15.82
N PHE A 143 -7.42 0.07 -16.22
CA PHE A 143 -6.63 -1.13 -16.49
C PHE A 143 -5.71 -0.94 -17.70
N GLU A 144 -6.14 -0.22 -18.74
CA GLU A 144 -5.30 0.13 -19.89
C GLU A 144 -4.09 0.99 -19.50
N ASP A 145 -4.30 2.03 -18.67
CA ASP A 145 -3.23 2.90 -18.20
C ASP A 145 -2.17 2.10 -17.43
N ILE A 146 -2.61 1.17 -16.59
CA ILE A 146 -1.73 0.28 -15.82
C ILE A 146 -1.00 -0.69 -16.75
N ASN A 147 -1.74 -1.41 -17.59
CA ASN A 147 -1.23 -2.45 -18.48
C ASN A 147 -0.17 -1.93 -19.46
N LYS A 148 -0.24 -0.65 -19.83
CA LYS A 148 0.77 0.02 -20.67
C LYS A 148 2.18 0.02 -20.06
N LYS A 149 2.29 0.10 -18.72
CA LYS A 149 3.58 0.17 -18.01
C LYS A 149 3.90 -1.11 -17.25
N TYR A 150 2.88 -1.76 -16.71
CA TYR A 150 2.99 -3.00 -15.95
C TYR A 150 1.96 -3.98 -16.51
N PRO A 151 2.37 -4.87 -17.43
CA PRO A 151 1.48 -5.86 -18.03
C PRO A 151 0.77 -6.65 -16.94
N LEU A 152 -0.56 -6.63 -16.98
CA LEU A 152 -1.42 -7.40 -16.10
C LEU A 152 -1.74 -8.76 -16.75
N PRO A 153 -1.95 -9.81 -15.95
CA PRO A 153 -2.53 -11.07 -16.42
C PRO A 153 -3.78 -10.86 -17.28
N LYS A 154 -3.91 -11.64 -18.36
CA LYS A 154 -5.09 -11.57 -19.25
C LYS A 154 -6.39 -11.88 -18.52
N LYS A 155 -6.33 -12.82 -17.56
CA LYS A 155 -7.46 -13.22 -16.72
C LYS A 155 -7.17 -12.83 -15.27
N LEU A 156 -7.96 -11.90 -14.77
CA LEU A 156 -7.85 -11.37 -13.40
C LEU A 156 -9.07 -11.77 -12.57
N TYR A 157 -8.80 -11.98 -11.29
CA TYR A 157 -9.76 -12.28 -10.24
C TYR A 157 -9.60 -11.27 -9.12
N MET A 158 -10.69 -10.84 -8.51
CA MET A 158 -10.64 -9.98 -7.33
C MET A 158 -10.44 -10.82 -6.07
N ALA A 159 -9.51 -10.40 -5.23
CA ALA A 159 -9.39 -10.85 -3.84
C ALA A 159 -10.41 -10.14 -2.93
N THR A 160 -10.79 -8.90 -3.29
CA THR A 160 -11.75 -8.05 -2.59
C THR A 160 -12.87 -7.62 -3.54
N ASP A 161 -13.38 -6.40 -3.38
CA ASP A 161 -14.19 -5.67 -4.36
C ASP A 161 -13.38 -4.66 -5.18
N PHE A 162 -14.08 -4.07 -6.14
CA PHE A 162 -13.68 -2.86 -6.84
C PHE A 162 -14.62 -1.73 -6.40
N ASP A 163 -14.05 -0.69 -5.81
CA ASP A 163 -14.76 0.53 -5.41
C ASP A 163 -14.18 1.73 -6.15
N LEU A 164 -15.06 2.61 -6.63
CA LEU A 164 -14.70 3.82 -7.36
C LEU A 164 -15.67 4.94 -7.00
N THR A 165 -15.13 6.10 -6.68
CA THR A 165 -15.89 7.35 -6.52
C THR A 165 -15.56 8.35 -7.60
N PHE A 166 -16.57 9.12 -8.02
CA PHE A 166 -16.44 10.10 -9.08
C PHE A 166 -17.38 11.30 -8.88
N HIS A 167 -17.04 12.42 -9.51
CA HIS A 167 -17.86 13.63 -9.53
C HIS A 167 -18.97 13.56 -10.57
N SER A 168 -19.93 14.48 -10.50
CA SER A 168 -21.05 14.56 -11.46
C SER A 168 -20.64 14.79 -12.92
N ASP A 169 -19.45 15.32 -13.16
CA ASP A 169 -18.82 15.47 -14.49
C ASP A 169 -18.13 14.18 -15.00
N GLY A 170 -18.12 13.12 -14.19
CA GLY A 170 -17.49 11.83 -14.49
C GLY A 170 -16.03 11.74 -14.04
N THR A 171 -15.45 12.81 -13.50
CA THR A 171 -14.05 12.81 -13.06
C THR A 171 -13.87 11.87 -11.86
N ILE A 172 -13.01 10.87 -12.03
CA ILE A 172 -12.67 9.88 -11.00
C ILE A 172 -11.93 10.58 -9.85
N THR A 173 -12.40 10.36 -8.62
CA THR A 173 -11.82 10.96 -7.41
C THR A 173 -11.00 9.98 -6.59
N ALA A 174 -11.45 8.73 -6.51
CA ALA A 174 -10.71 7.65 -5.87
C ALA A 174 -11.19 6.31 -6.40
N PHE A 175 -10.34 5.29 -6.35
CA PHE A 175 -10.74 3.90 -6.49
C PHE A 175 -9.75 3.01 -5.78
N ASP A 176 -10.18 1.80 -5.42
CA ASP A 176 -9.30 0.75 -4.95
C ASP A 176 -9.84 -0.64 -5.31
N THR A 177 -8.91 -1.57 -5.49
CA THR A 177 -9.20 -2.98 -5.73
C THR A 177 -7.97 -3.84 -5.46
N PHE A 178 -8.18 -5.07 -5.03
CA PHE A 178 -7.12 -6.07 -4.95
C PHE A 178 -7.39 -7.20 -5.95
N VAL A 179 -6.50 -7.36 -6.93
CA VAL A 179 -6.65 -8.35 -8.00
C VAL A 179 -5.45 -9.30 -8.08
N TYR A 180 -5.68 -10.49 -8.61
CA TYR A 180 -4.65 -11.49 -8.86
C TYR A 180 -4.92 -12.27 -10.14
N GLY A 181 -3.87 -12.84 -10.72
CA GLY A 181 -3.95 -13.65 -11.92
C GLY A 181 -2.65 -14.39 -12.20
N LYS A 182 -2.65 -15.20 -13.26
CA LYS A 182 -1.44 -15.89 -13.73
C LYS A 182 -0.86 -15.17 -14.94
N ASN A 183 0.43 -14.87 -14.90
CA ASN A 183 1.15 -14.33 -16.04
C ASN A 183 1.29 -15.38 -17.16
N ASP A 184 1.91 -15.00 -18.29
CA ASP A 184 2.09 -15.90 -19.44
C ASP A 184 2.94 -17.16 -19.09
N ASP A 185 3.78 -17.10 -18.06
CA ASP A 185 4.55 -18.25 -17.55
C ASP A 185 3.76 -19.12 -16.56
N GLY A 186 2.50 -18.79 -16.29
CA GLY A 186 1.65 -19.46 -15.30
C GLY A 186 1.96 -19.10 -13.84
N LYS A 187 2.86 -18.16 -13.60
CA LYS A 187 3.21 -17.66 -12.26
C LYS A 187 2.13 -16.71 -11.76
N GLU A 188 1.76 -16.89 -10.49
CA GLU A 188 0.83 -16.00 -9.82
C GLU A 188 1.42 -14.62 -9.56
N GLU A 189 0.64 -13.59 -9.86
CA GLU A 189 0.93 -12.20 -9.55
C GLU A 189 -0.29 -11.55 -8.90
N THR A 190 -0.04 -10.66 -7.95
CA THR A 190 -1.06 -9.94 -7.19
C THR A 190 -0.80 -8.44 -7.25
N TYR A 191 -1.89 -7.65 -7.26
CA TYR A 191 -1.86 -6.22 -7.46
C TYR A 191 -2.94 -5.54 -6.60
N LEU A 192 -2.51 -4.86 -5.55
CA LEU A 192 -3.34 -3.93 -4.82
C LEU A 192 -3.25 -2.57 -5.52
N ILE A 193 -4.32 -2.19 -6.19
CA ILE A 193 -4.40 -1.01 -7.05
C ILE A 193 -5.25 0.03 -6.33
N SER A 194 -4.74 1.24 -6.20
CA SER A 194 -5.47 2.33 -5.57
C SER A 194 -5.14 3.69 -6.18
N TYR A 195 -6.09 4.60 -6.10
CA TYR A 195 -5.93 5.99 -6.51
C TYR A 195 -6.76 6.88 -5.59
N ASN A 196 -6.20 8.03 -5.21
CA ASN A 196 -6.94 9.05 -4.48
C ASN A 196 -6.39 10.42 -4.88
N LYS A 197 -7.23 11.20 -5.57
CA LYS A 197 -6.89 12.53 -6.08
C LYS A 197 -6.38 13.50 -5.02
N LYS A 198 -6.77 13.32 -3.74
CA LYS A 198 -6.29 14.16 -2.63
C LYS A 198 -4.88 13.78 -2.17
N LYS A 199 -4.42 12.57 -2.46
CA LYS A 199 -3.11 12.03 -2.05
C LYS A 199 -2.09 12.08 -3.19
N SER A 200 -2.49 11.78 -4.42
CA SER A 200 -1.59 11.68 -5.59
C SER A 200 -2.36 11.89 -6.90
N GLU A 201 -1.67 12.36 -7.94
CA GLU A 201 -2.17 12.38 -9.33
C GLU A 201 -2.02 11.01 -10.03
N ASP A 202 -1.22 10.12 -9.46
CA ASP A 202 -0.92 8.80 -10.00
C ASP A 202 -1.67 7.68 -9.26
N ILE A 203 -1.92 6.59 -9.98
CA ILE A 203 -2.35 5.28 -9.49
C ILE A 203 -1.17 4.61 -8.78
N THR A 204 -1.41 4.16 -7.56
CA THR A 204 -0.50 3.34 -6.77
C THR A 204 -0.81 1.86 -6.99
N ILE A 205 0.21 1.07 -7.29
CA ILE A 205 0.11 -0.38 -7.49
C ILE A 205 1.11 -1.05 -6.55
N ILE A 206 0.62 -1.82 -5.58
CA ILE A 206 1.43 -2.63 -4.67
C ILE A 206 1.38 -4.07 -5.15
N ARG A 207 2.55 -4.66 -5.43
CA ARG A 207 2.69 -6.03 -5.93
C ARG A 207 3.05 -7.01 -4.82
N ASP A 208 2.89 -8.30 -5.11
CA ASP A 208 3.34 -9.42 -4.27
C ASP A 208 2.65 -9.48 -2.89
N GLY A 209 1.44 -8.93 -2.79
CA GLY A 209 0.57 -9.10 -1.63
C GLY A 209 -0.02 -10.51 -1.54
N TYR A 210 -0.39 -10.95 -0.34
CA TYR A 210 -1.01 -12.26 -0.14
C TYR A 210 -2.52 -12.20 -0.43
N ALA A 211 -2.94 -12.78 -1.55
CA ALA A 211 -4.33 -12.76 -2.01
C ALA A 211 -5.15 -14.02 -1.66
N LYS A 212 -4.51 -15.08 -1.13
CA LYS A 212 -5.11 -16.41 -0.93
C LYS A 212 -5.93 -16.87 -2.17
N PRO A 213 -5.26 -17.01 -3.32
CA PRO A 213 -5.90 -17.30 -4.61
C PRO A 213 -6.75 -18.58 -4.57
N ASP A 214 -8.02 -18.50 -4.93
CA ASP A 214 -8.90 -19.66 -5.10
C ASP A 214 -9.38 -19.84 -6.55
N TYR A 215 -9.00 -18.88 -7.43
CA TYR A 215 -9.38 -18.81 -8.84
C TYR A 215 -10.89 -18.99 -9.03
N ASN A 216 -11.68 -18.42 -8.11
CA ASN A 216 -13.12 -18.49 -8.17
C ASN A 216 -13.64 -17.60 -9.30
N ASP A 217 -14.27 -18.20 -10.33
CA ASP A 217 -14.85 -17.44 -11.44
C ASP A 217 -15.91 -16.43 -10.96
N ASP A 218 -16.56 -16.63 -9.80
CA ASP A 218 -17.45 -15.62 -9.21
C ASP A 218 -16.75 -14.28 -8.93
N LYS A 219 -15.41 -14.22 -8.92
CA LYS A 219 -14.61 -13.01 -8.67
C LYS A 219 -13.94 -12.45 -9.93
N LEU A 220 -14.34 -12.86 -11.14
CA LEU A 220 -13.72 -12.36 -12.37
C LEU A 220 -13.79 -10.83 -12.48
N VAL A 221 -12.74 -10.22 -13.04
CA VAL A 221 -12.70 -8.77 -13.33
C VAL A 221 -13.32 -8.44 -14.69
N GLU A 222 -13.26 -9.36 -15.65
CA GLU A 222 -13.82 -9.16 -17.00
C GLU A 222 -15.30 -8.71 -17.00
N PRO A 223 -16.22 -9.30 -16.19
CA PRO A 223 -17.60 -8.84 -16.15
C PRO A 223 -17.76 -7.40 -15.67
N LEU A 224 -16.88 -6.90 -14.79
CA LEU A 224 -16.89 -5.49 -14.38
C LEU A 224 -16.62 -4.58 -15.58
N ILE A 225 -15.57 -4.89 -16.36
CA ILE A 225 -15.15 -4.08 -17.51
C ILE A 225 -16.27 -4.03 -18.55
N GLU A 226 -16.77 -5.20 -18.97
CA GLU A 226 -17.81 -5.30 -20.00
C GLU A 226 -19.14 -4.68 -19.55
N THR A 227 -19.53 -4.87 -18.29
CA THR A 227 -20.78 -4.28 -17.79
C THR A 227 -20.66 -2.75 -17.74
N VAL A 228 -19.56 -2.18 -17.25
CA VAL A 228 -19.39 -0.72 -17.21
C VAL A 228 -19.39 -0.10 -18.60
N LYS A 229 -18.83 -0.80 -19.60
CA LYS A 229 -18.85 -0.36 -21.00
C LYS A 229 -20.25 -0.23 -21.56
N ALA A 230 -21.17 -1.11 -21.16
CA ALA A 230 -22.57 -1.06 -21.58
C ALA A 230 -23.41 -0.04 -20.79
N ILE A 231 -23.05 0.27 -19.53
CA ILE A 231 -23.85 1.17 -18.68
C ILE A 231 -23.81 2.61 -19.20
N PRO A 232 -24.97 3.27 -19.40
CA PRO A 232 -25.01 4.71 -19.66
C PRO A 232 -24.80 5.53 -18.37
N VAL A 233 -23.62 5.44 -17.75
CA VAL A 233 -23.32 5.95 -16.39
C VAL A 233 -23.80 7.39 -16.19
N LYS A 234 -23.51 8.28 -17.15
CA LYS A 234 -23.91 9.69 -17.12
C LYS A 234 -25.43 9.88 -17.00
N GLN A 235 -26.22 9.04 -17.68
CA GLN A 235 -27.68 9.12 -17.69
C GLN A 235 -28.26 8.54 -16.40
N THR A 236 -27.62 7.50 -15.85
CA THR A 236 -27.98 6.90 -14.56
C THR A 236 -27.90 7.91 -13.44
N VAL A 237 -26.74 8.56 -13.28
CA VAL A 237 -26.47 9.44 -12.13
C VAL A 237 -27.21 10.77 -12.19
N ARG A 238 -27.52 11.27 -13.40
CA ARG A 238 -28.31 12.49 -13.63
C ARG A 238 -29.67 12.48 -12.95
N LYS A 239 -30.24 11.30 -12.70
CA LYS A 239 -31.55 11.14 -12.04
C LYS A 239 -31.53 11.57 -10.56
N TRP A 240 -30.38 11.50 -9.91
CA TRP A 240 -30.25 11.79 -8.48
C TRP A 240 -29.88 13.24 -8.19
N ASN A 241 -29.34 13.99 -9.17
CA ASN A 241 -28.92 15.39 -9.02
C ASN A 241 -27.95 15.64 -7.84
N GLU A 242 -26.95 14.79 -7.69
CA GLU A 242 -25.94 14.85 -6.62
C GLU A 242 -24.57 15.25 -7.17
N SER A 243 -23.68 15.67 -6.28
CA SER A 243 -22.34 16.13 -6.68
C SER A 243 -21.29 15.01 -6.74
N LYS A 244 -21.56 13.89 -6.09
CA LYS A 244 -20.65 12.74 -5.95
C LYS A 244 -21.41 11.44 -6.09
N TYR A 245 -20.79 10.48 -6.78
CA TYR A 245 -21.33 9.17 -7.06
C TYR A 245 -20.29 8.08 -6.77
N GLY A 246 -20.77 6.86 -6.59
CA GLY A 246 -19.97 5.65 -6.38
C GLY A 246 -20.32 4.58 -7.41
N LEU A 247 -19.35 3.74 -7.73
CA LEU A 247 -19.49 2.51 -8.48
C LEU A 247 -18.80 1.39 -7.70
N ILE A 248 -19.50 0.29 -7.48
CA ILE A 248 -19.00 -0.85 -6.74
C ILE A 248 -19.29 -2.17 -7.43
N TYR A 249 -18.35 -3.10 -7.31
CA TYR A 249 -18.45 -4.42 -7.88
C TYR A 249 -17.78 -5.48 -6.98
N TYR A 250 -18.54 -6.52 -6.64
CA TYR A 250 -18.12 -7.61 -5.74
C TYR A 250 -17.87 -8.95 -6.47
N GLY A 251 -18.03 -8.97 -7.80
CA GLY A 251 -18.15 -10.20 -8.56
C GLY A 251 -19.60 -10.63 -8.73
N LYS A 252 -19.82 -11.93 -8.73
CA LYS A 252 -21.14 -12.56 -8.83
C LYS A 252 -21.89 -12.42 -7.51
N ARG A 253 -23.17 -12.08 -7.61
CA ARG A 253 -24.05 -11.81 -6.48
C ARG A 253 -25.36 -12.57 -6.64
N ASN A 254 -25.92 -13.04 -5.52
CA ASN A 254 -27.30 -13.46 -5.43
C ASN A 254 -28.12 -12.34 -4.75
N TRP A 255 -29.12 -11.83 -5.45
CA TRP A 255 -30.07 -10.83 -4.93
C TRP A 255 -31.40 -11.46 -4.49
N GLY A 256 -31.53 -12.79 -4.55
CA GLY A 256 -32.77 -13.50 -4.29
C GLY A 256 -33.89 -12.99 -5.18
N SER A 257 -35.07 -12.78 -4.61
CA SER A 257 -36.21 -12.20 -5.31
C SER A 257 -36.22 -10.65 -5.31
N ASN A 258 -35.19 -9.99 -4.77
CA ASN A 258 -35.16 -8.53 -4.69
C ASN A 258 -34.90 -7.90 -6.06
N THR A 259 -35.94 -7.29 -6.63
CA THR A 259 -35.89 -6.59 -7.92
C THR A 259 -35.48 -5.12 -7.80
N GLU A 260 -35.36 -4.60 -6.59
CA GLU A 260 -35.14 -3.18 -6.33
C GLU A 260 -33.82 -2.71 -6.95
N GLY A 261 -33.90 -1.71 -7.82
CA GLY A 261 -32.74 -1.14 -8.52
C GLY A 261 -32.10 -2.06 -9.56
N ILE A 262 -32.59 -3.30 -9.74
CA ILE A 262 -32.02 -4.27 -10.70
C ILE A 262 -32.40 -3.88 -12.14
N ILE A 263 -31.37 -3.74 -12.97
CA ILE A 263 -31.46 -3.40 -14.39
C ILE A 263 -30.66 -4.42 -15.17
N ASN A 264 -31.34 -5.22 -15.98
CA ASN A 264 -30.65 -6.05 -16.97
C ASN A 264 -30.31 -5.16 -18.16
N ILE A 265 -29.06 -5.19 -18.60
CA ILE A 265 -28.59 -4.37 -19.71
C ILE A 265 -27.96 -5.25 -20.78
N THR A 266 -28.24 -4.96 -22.04
CA THR A 266 -27.60 -5.62 -23.18
C THR A 266 -26.34 -4.86 -23.61
N GLU A 267 -25.49 -5.48 -24.42
CA GLU A 267 -24.25 -4.87 -24.93
C GLU A 267 -24.48 -3.56 -25.70
N ASP A 268 -25.66 -3.37 -26.31
CA ASP A 268 -26.06 -2.14 -27.00
C ASP A 268 -26.59 -1.05 -26.04
N GLY A 269 -26.50 -1.26 -24.72
CA GLY A 269 -26.87 -0.31 -23.68
C GLY A 269 -28.37 -0.20 -23.40
N LYS A 270 -29.20 -1.10 -23.96
CA LYS A 270 -30.64 -1.12 -23.66
C LYS A 270 -30.89 -1.77 -22.30
N GLY A 271 -31.29 -0.95 -21.34
CA GLY A 271 -31.64 -1.40 -19.98
C GLY A 271 -33.12 -1.75 -19.84
N GLN A 272 -33.42 -2.88 -19.20
CA GLN A 272 -34.76 -3.28 -18.78
C GLN A 272 -34.77 -3.51 -17.27
N SER A 273 -35.55 -2.69 -16.55
CA SER A 273 -35.78 -2.90 -15.12
C SER A 273 -36.60 -4.16 -14.87
N LEU A 274 -36.21 -4.96 -13.89
CA LEU A 274 -36.97 -6.13 -13.48
C LEU A 274 -38.18 -5.70 -12.63
N LYS A 275 -39.40 -6.09 -13.01
CA LYS A 275 -40.63 -5.80 -12.25
C LYS A 275 -41.02 -6.91 -11.28
N LYS A 276 -40.70 -8.16 -11.63
CA LYS A 276 -40.98 -9.35 -10.83
C LYS A 276 -39.86 -10.37 -11.06
N ALA A 277 -39.49 -11.08 -10.00
CA ALA A 277 -38.53 -12.18 -10.05
C ALA A 277 -39.29 -13.51 -9.96
N ALA A 278 -39.16 -14.36 -10.97
CA ALA A 278 -39.71 -15.72 -10.94
C ALA A 278 -38.77 -16.71 -10.22
N SER A 279 -37.49 -16.34 -10.09
CA SER A 279 -36.42 -17.09 -9.44
C SER A 279 -35.40 -16.10 -8.87
N ASP A 280 -34.44 -16.61 -8.11
CA ASP A 280 -33.30 -15.83 -7.64
C ASP A 280 -32.60 -15.09 -8.79
N ILE A 281 -32.33 -13.81 -8.55
CA ILE A 281 -31.60 -12.93 -9.45
C ILE A 281 -30.13 -13.08 -9.13
N ILE A 282 -29.44 -13.86 -9.96
CA ILE A 282 -28.02 -14.16 -9.81
C ILE A 282 -27.27 -13.64 -11.03
N GLY A 283 -26.18 -12.91 -10.80
CA GLY A 283 -25.36 -12.36 -11.88
C GLY A 283 -24.18 -11.57 -11.36
N TYR A 284 -23.29 -11.19 -12.28
CA TYR A 284 -22.21 -10.25 -12.01
C TYR A 284 -22.78 -8.83 -12.01
N THR A 285 -22.86 -8.23 -10.84
CA THR A 285 -23.61 -6.97 -10.65
C THR A 285 -22.67 -5.80 -10.42
N VAL A 286 -22.75 -4.79 -11.29
CA VAL A 286 -22.14 -3.48 -11.06
C VAL A 286 -23.19 -2.54 -10.48
N SER A 287 -22.92 -1.97 -9.31
CA SER A 287 -23.86 -1.06 -8.63
C SER A 287 -23.35 0.37 -8.70
N ILE A 288 -24.21 1.30 -9.12
CA ILE A 288 -23.95 2.75 -9.08
C ILE A 288 -24.84 3.35 -8.00
N PHE A 289 -24.28 4.22 -7.16
CA PHE A 289 -24.97 4.76 -5.99
C PHE A 289 -24.53 6.18 -5.66
N VAL A 290 -25.20 6.79 -4.67
CA VAL A 290 -24.80 8.07 -4.07
C VAL A 290 -24.21 7.78 -2.69
N PRO A 291 -22.90 8.04 -2.48
CA PRO A 291 -22.25 7.75 -1.21
C PRO A 291 -22.95 8.43 -0.03
N GLY A 292 -23.32 7.64 0.99
CA GLY A 292 -23.96 8.10 2.22
C GLY A 292 -25.47 8.35 2.12
N LYS A 293 -26.09 8.03 0.98
CA LYS A 293 -27.54 8.13 0.76
C LYS A 293 -28.17 6.82 0.31
N GLU A 294 -27.53 5.68 0.56
CA GLU A 294 -27.98 4.37 0.07
C GLU A 294 -29.30 3.90 0.68
N GLN A 295 -29.69 4.47 1.82
CA GLN A 295 -31.00 4.23 2.46
C GLN A 295 -32.10 5.13 1.89
N GLU A 296 -31.74 6.28 1.29
CA GLU A 296 -32.68 7.26 0.73
C GLU A 296 -32.85 7.08 -0.78
N LEU A 297 -31.76 6.71 -1.45
CA LEU A 297 -31.64 6.57 -2.89
C LEU A 297 -31.25 5.15 -3.24
N VAL A 298 -32.18 4.47 -3.91
CA VAL A 298 -31.97 3.11 -4.40
C VAL A 298 -30.80 3.07 -5.39
N PRO A 299 -29.76 2.25 -5.13
CA PRO A 299 -28.67 2.02 -6.07
C PRO A 299 -29.16 1.43 -7.40
N ALA A 300 -28.57 1.87 -8.50
CA ALA A 300 -28.80 1.27 -9.82
C ALA A 300 -27.86 0.07 -9.98
N ARG A 301 -28.41 -1.14 -10.07
CA ARG A 301 -27.70 -2.43 -10.02
C ARG A 301 -27.80 -3.11 -11.38
N TYR A 302 -26.71 -3.12 -12.13
CA TYR A 302 -26.68 -3.59 -13.51
C TYR A 302 -26.13 -5.00 -13.63
N ASN A 303 -26.86 -5.85 -14.35
CA ASN A 303 -26.40 -7.16 -14.79
C ASN A 303 -26.32 -7.15 -16.32
N LEU A 304 -25.14 -7.39 -16.89
CA LEU A 304 -24.98 -7.51 -18.34
C LEU A 304 -25.57 -8.85 -18.82
N ILE A 305 -26.45 -8.78 -19.81
CA ILE A 305 -26.91 -9.90 -20.63
C ILE A 305 -26.07 -9.91 -21.91
N SER A 306 -25.23 -10.92 -22.05
CA SER A 306 -24.40 -11.15 -23.23
C SER A 306 -24.31 -12.62 -23.60
N GLU A 307 -23.65 -12.90 -24.72
CA GLU A 307 -23.40 -14.27 -25.16
C GLU A 307 -22.35 -15.00 -24.30
N ALA A 308 -21.61 -14.28 -23.46
CA ALA A 308 -20.58 -14.82 -22.60
C ALA A 308 -21.12 -15.85 -21.59
N SER A 309 -20.35 -16.91 -21.36
CA SER A 309 -20.74 -17.99 -20.45
C SER A 309 -20.98 -17.52 -19.02
N TRP A 310 -20.17 -16.56 -18.54
CA TRP A 310 -20.31 -15.98 -17.21
C TRP A 310 -21.63 -15.19 -17.05
N SER A 311 -22.11 -14.52 -18.10
CA SER A 311 -23.36 -13.74 -18.08
C SER A 311 -24.60 -14.65 -17.97
N LYS A 312 -24.53 -15.83 -18.59
CA LYS A 312 -25.62 -16.83 -18.60
C LYS A 312 -25.68 -17.67 -17.32
N SER A 313 -24.68 -17.58 -16.45
CA SER A 313 -24.58 -18.43 -15.26
C SER A 313 -25.57 -18.02 -14.17
N LYS A 314 -26.48 -18.95 -13.81
CA LYS A 314 -27.46 -18.78 -12.74
C LYS A 314 -27.11 -19.49 -11.43
N THR A 315 -25.92 -20.08 -11.34
CA THR A 315 -25.48 -20.79 -10.12
C THR A 315 -25.20 -19.78 -9.01
N PRO A 316 -25.71 -19.97 -7.79
CA PRO A 316 -25.36 -19.10 -6.65
C PRO A 316 -23.85 -19.01 -6.44
N PRO A 317 -23.33 -17.87 -5.94
CA PRO A 317 -21.92 -17.73 -5.61
C PRO A 317 -21.45 -18.82 -4.63
N LYS A 318 -20.21 -19.28 -4.77
CA LYS A 318 -19.61 -20.30 -3.90
C LYS A 318 -19.64 -19.90 -2.42
N GLU A 319 -19.45 -18.62 -2.12
CA GLU A 319 -19.55 -18.09 -0.75
C GLU A 319 -20.93 -18.31 -0.13
N ASP A 320 -22.00 -18.14 -0.92
CA ASP A 320 -23.37 -18.34 -0.44
C ASP A 320 -23.65 -19.84 -0.21
N MET A 321 -23.14 -20.72 -1.09
CA MET A 321 -23.20 -22.16 -0.88
C MET A 321 -22.39 -22.65 0.34
N LEU A 322 -21.30 -21.96 0.69
CA LEU A 322 -20.50 -22.26 1.89
C LEU A 322 -21.20 -21.75 3.17
N LYS A 323 -21.92 -20.63 3.11
CA LYS A 323 -22.74 -20.10 4.22
C LYS A 323 -23.89 -21.04 4.56
N GLU A 324 -24.60 -21.57 3.56
CA GLU A 324 -25.66 -22.58 3.78
C GLU A 324 -25.13 -23.85 4.45
N LYS A 325 -23.91 -24.29 4.08
CA LYS A 325 -23.25 -25.45 4.71
C LYS A 325 -22.74 -25.19 6.13
N LYS A 326 -22.37 -23.95 6.48
CA LYS A 326 -21.86 -23.57 7.81
C LYS A 326 -22.97 -23.25 8.81
N GLN A 327 -24.20 -22.99 8.36
CA GLN A 327 -25.32 -22.64 9.23
C GLN A 327 -25.76 -23.77 10.20
N GLN A 328 -25.13 -24.93 10.13
CA GLN A 328 -25.30 -26.05 11.06
C GLN A 328 -24.30 -26.11 12.23
N ASP A 329 -23.24 -25.30 12.24
CA ASP A 329 -22.25 -25.31 13.35
C ASP A 329 -21.68 -23.89 13.56
N LEU A 330 -22.23 -23.16 14.54
CA LEU A 330 -21.71 -21.83 14.90
C LEU A 330 -21.66 -21.61 16.42
N LYS A 331 -20.44 -21.72 16.95
CA LYS A 331 -19.89 -20.86 18.01
C LYS A 331 -18.40 -20.67 17.73
N ASN A 332 -17.95 -19.43 17.47
CA ASN A 332 -16.73 -18.91 18.09
C ASN A 332 -16.50 -17.41 17.90
N GLU A 333 -15.78 -16.87 18.87
CA GLU A 333 -15.62 -15.46 19.23
C GLU A 333 -14.40 -14.76 18.57
N LYS A 334 -14.49 -13.43 18.60
CA LYS A 334 -13.60 -12.34 18.16
C LYS A 334 -12.10 -12.51 18.45
N GLU A 335 -11.30 -12.17 17.44
CA GLU A 335 -9.82 -12.15 17.43
C GLU A 335 -9.22 -11.18 18.47
N GLN A 336 -8.64 -11.72 19.54
CA GLN A 336 -7.83 -10.99 20.53
C GLN A 336 -6.53 -11.75 20.79
N PHE A 337 -5.42 -11.06 21.01
CA PHE A 337 -4.13 -11.67 21.32
C PHE A 337 -3.66 -11.26 22.71
N PHE A 338 -3.40 -12.21 23.60
CA PHE A 338 -2.86 -11.95 24.94
C PHE A 338 -1.38 -12.33 25.01
N LEU A 339 -0.53 -11.36 25.36
CA LEU A 339 0.90 -11.58 25.62
C LEU A 339 1.12 -12.11 27.04
N SER A 340 0.28 -11.70 27.99
CA SER A 340 0.21 -12.23 29.36
C SER A 340 -1.26 -12.24 29.82
N LYS A 341 -1.53 -12.75 31.03
CA LYS A 341 -2.90 -12.72 31.59
C LYS A 341 -3.48 -11.31 31.63
N GLU A 342 -2.65 -10.34 31.98
CA GLU A 342 -3.05 -8.94 32.15
C GLU A 342 -2.95 -8.14 30.84
N VAL A 343 -1.95 -8.44 30.00
CA VAL A 343 -1.62 -7.64 28.82
C VAL A 343 -2.12 -8.31 27.54
N GLY A 344 -3.07 -7.64 26.89
CA GLY A 344 -3.65 -8.07 25.61
C GLY A 344 -3.65 -6.95 24.56
N TYR A 345 -3.74 -7.36 23.31
CA TYR A 345 -3.79 -6.51 22.13
C TYR A 345 -4.98 -6.91 21.27
N LYS A 346 -5.65 -5.91 20.70
CA LYS A 346 -6.68 -6.10 19.68
C LYS A 346 -6.61 -4.99 18.65
N LEU A 347 -6.94 -5.33 17.41
CA LEU A 347 -7.17 -4.34 16.38
C LEU A 347 -8.64 -3.90 16.47
N ASN A 348 -8.89 -2.61 16.66
CA ASN A 348 -10.23 -2.06 16.50
C ASN A 348 -10.34 -1.51 15.10
N MET A 349 -11.40 -1.90 14.40
CA MET A 349 -11.77 -1.24 13.16
C MET A 349 -12.19 0.20 13.48
N THR A 350 -11.48 1.19 12.93
CA THR A 350 -11.77 2.62 13.11
C THR A 350 -12.64 3.18 12.01
N ASP A 351 -12.51 2.63 10.80
CA ASP A 351 -13.34 2.94 9.64
C ASP A 351 -13.38 1.74 8.70
N LYS A 352 -14.51 1.51 8.03
CA LYS A 352 -14.73 0.43 7.06
C LYS A 352 -15.18 1.07 5.76
N ALA A 353 -14.30 1.03 4.76
CA ALA A 353 -14.64 1.43 3.40
C ALA A 353 -14.37 0.23 2.49
N LEU A 354 -15.46 -0.39 2.00
CA LEU A 354 -15.49 -0.99 0.67
C LEU A 354 -14.27 -1.91 0.38
N GLY A 355 -14.16 -3.00 1.15
CA GLY A 355 -13.12 -4.03 0.98
C GLY A 355 -11.80 -3.79 1.75
N SER A 356 -11.62 -2.60 2.32
CA SER A 356 -10.49 -2.26 3.17
C SER A 356 -10.97 -1.75 4.54
N ALA A 357 -10.19 -2.05 5.59
CA ALA A 357 -10.47 -1.56 6.92
C ALA A 357 -9.29 -0.77 7.45
N PHE A 358 -9.60 0.38 8.04
CA PHE A 358 -8.66 1.10 8.87
C PHE A 358 -8.75 0.56 10.28
N TYR A 359 -7.59 0.40 10.90
CA TYR A 359 -7.50 -0.11 12.26
C TYR A 359 -6.87 0.92 13.18
N SER A 360 -7.22 0.82 14.45
CA SER A 360 -6.40 1.27 15.56
C SER A 360 -5.92 0.05 16.32
N LEU A 361 -4.72 0.14 16.90
CA LEU A 361 -4.23 -0.87 17.83
C LEU A 361 -4.59 -0.45 19.25
N SER A 362 -5.35 -1.31 19.94
CA SER A 362 -5.63 -1.15 21.36
C SER A 362 -4.85 -2.14 22.21
N LYS A 363 -4.53 -1.70 23.43
CA LYS A 363 -3.90 -2.51 24.47
C LYS A 363 -4.78 -2.52 25.71
N THR A 364 -4.87 -3.68 26.36
CA THR A 364 -5.36 -3.82 27.74
C THR A 364 -4.19 -4.14 28.66
N SER A 365 -4.29 -3.71 29.92
CA SER A 365 -3.37 -4.12 31.00
C SER A 365 -4.13 -4.65 32.21
N ASP A 366 -5.41 -4.98 32.05
CA ASP A 366 -6.33 -5.40 33.11
C ASP A 366 -7.20 -6.60 32.68
N GLU A 367 -6.58 -7.54 31.97
CA GLU A 367 -7.22 -8.79 31.53
C GLU A 367 -8.38 -8.56 30.55
N GLY A 368 -8.34 -7.45 29.80
CA GLY A 368 -9.35 -7.12 28.79
C GLY A 368 -10.55 -6.35 29.32
N LYS A 369 -10.55 -5.91 30.58
CA LYS A 369 -11.63 -5.10 31.18
C LYS A 369 -11.67 -3.69 30.58
N THR A 370 -10.51 -3.07 30.35
CA THR A 370 -10.36 -1.78 29.68
C THR A 370 -9.36 -1.87 28.53
N TRP A 371 -9.63 -1.09 27.49
CA TRP A 371 -8.82 -1.07 26.27
C TRP A 371 -8.52 0.37 25.89
N GLU A 372 -7.23 0.70 25.80
CA GLU A 372 -6.76 2.02 25.39
C GLU A 372 -6.18 1.96 23.98
N VAL A 373 -6.44 2.96 23.15
CA VAL A 373 -5.85 3.07 21.81
C VAL A 373 -4.41 3.55 21.95
N ILE A 374 -3.45 2.67 21.61
CA ILE A 374 -2.01 2.98 21.69
C ILE A 374 -1.43 3.42 20.33
N ASN A 375 -2.12 3.10 19.24
CA ASN A 375 -1.76 3.59 17.91
C ASN A 375 -3.03 3.78 17.06
N PRO A 376 -3.37 5.02 16.66
CA PRO A 376 -4.57 5.29 15.88
C PRO A 376 -4.45 4.86 14.41
N ASP A 377 -3.23 4.61 13.92
CA ASP A 377 -2.95 4.21 12.53
C ASP A 377 -1.74 3.26 12.49
N PRO A 378 -1.91 1.99 12.91
CA PRO A 378 -0.82 1.02 12.99
C PRO A 378 -0.22 0.67 11.62
N PHE A 379 -0.90 1.03 10.54
CA PHE A 379 -0.46 0.79 9.16
C PHE A 379 -0.04 2.07 8.43
N ASN A 380 0.01 3.21 9.13
CA ASN A 380 0.49 4.52 8.64
C ASN A 380 -0.12 4.91 7.28
N GLY A 381 -1.44 4.72 7.13
CA GLY A 381 -2.21 5.00 5.93
C GLY A 381 -2.18 3.91 4.86
N GLY A 382 -1.52 2.78 5.13
CA GLY A 382 -1.60 1.56 4.33
C GLY A 382 -2.97 0.91 4.50
N LEU A 383 -3.64 0.64 3.39
CA LEU A 383 -4.88 -0.12 3.38
C LEU A 383 -4.57 -1.56 3.76
N VAL A 384 -5.16 -2.05 4.84
CA VAL A 384 -5.14 -3.47 5.18
C VAL A 384 -6.40 -4.09 4.60
N VAL A 385 -6.19 -5.09 3.74
CA VAL A 385 -7.25 -5.93 3.23
C VAL A 385 -7.86 -6.66 4.43
N TYR A 386 -9.04 -6.21 4.86
CA TYR A 386 -9.81 -6.97 5.81
C TYR A 386 -10.42 -8.13 5.07
N GLN A 387 -9.83 -9.30 5.24
CA GLN A 387 -10.58 -10.52 5.02
C GLN A 387 -11.54 -10.59 6.19
N GLU A 388 -12.82 -10.31 5.93
CA GLU A 388 -13.86 -10.73 6.86
C GLU A 388 -13.71 -12.25 6.94
N SER A 389 -13.06 -12.74 7.99
CA SER A 389 -13.23 -14.11 8.42
C SER A 389 -14.70 -14.19 8.82
N LEU A 390 -15.54 -14.45 7.83
CA LEU A 390 -16.94 -14.81 7.99
C LEU A 390 -16.95 -16.15 8.73
N LEU A 391 -16.82 -16.04 10.06
CA LEU A 391 -17.29 -16.99 11.05
C LEU A 391 -18.80 -17.02 10.92
#